data_AF-A0A7J6IAD3-F1
#
_entry.id   AF-A0A7J6IAD3-F1
#
_cell.length_a   1.000
_cell.length_b   1.000
_cell.length_c   1.000
_cell.angle_alpha   90.00
_cell.angle_beta   90.00
_cell.angle_gamma   90.00
#
_symmetry.space_group_name_H-M   'P 1'
#
loop_
_entity.id
_entity.type
_entity.pdbx_description
1 polymer ?
#
loop_
_entity_poly.entity_id
_entity_poly.type
_entity_poly.pdbx_seq_one_letter_code
_entity_poly.pdbx_strand_id
1 'polypeptide(L)'
;MAITSNLLLTDLASKAKHVPSNYVRPISDRPNLAALDTSAAHSIPLIDLQDLHGPNHSKVIQQIGQACQLDGFFQVKNHGIAEEIVETMLSIAKEFFQMPEDERLKIYSNDPSKTTRLSTSFNVNTEKVSNWRDFLRLHCHPLQDYVNEWPSNPPSFREDVAKYCTSVRGLVISNDRYKSVLHRAVVNSSMERLSVPTFYCPSLDAIMEPAKDLVNEQNPAVYRSFTYADYYQKFWDRGLNTECCLDLFKTDHHLIN
;
A
#
# COMPACT_ATOMS: atom_id res chain seq x y z
N MET A 1 30.44 -15.74 15.42
CA MET A 1 29.97 -14.42 14.94
C MET A 1 28.98 -14.69 13.84
N ALA A 2 27.77 -14.12 13.89
CA ALA A 2 26.86 -14.17 12.76
C ALA A 2 27.45 -13.32 11.62
N ILE A 3 27.42 -13.84 10.38
CA ILE A 3 27.87 -13.11 9.20
C ILE A 3 26.73 -12.17 8.80
N THR A 4 26.82 -10.89 9.17
CA THR A 4 25.81 -9.90 8.77
C THR A 4 25.88 -9.69 7.27
N SER A 5 24.78 -9.94 6.56
CA SER A 5 24.74 -9.89 5.09
C SER A 5 24.62 -8.46 4.56
N ASN A 6 24.10 -7.54 5.39
CA ASN A 6 23.70 -6.18 5.01
C ASN A 6 22.70 -6.16 3.83
N LEU A 7 21.91 -7.21 3.65
CA LEU A 7 20.86 -7.29 2.62
C LEU A 7 19.66 -6.39 2.97
N LEU A 8 19.39 -6.22 4.26
CA LEU A 8 18.35 -5.34 4.78
C LEU A 8 18.90 -3.92 4.94
N LEU A 9 18.10 -2.93 4.55
CA LEU A 9 18.47 -1.52 4.65
C LEU A 9 18.67 -1.08 6.10
N THR A 10 17.85 -1.58 7.02
CA THR A 10 17.96 -1.32 8.46
C THR A 10 19.36 -1.64 8.99
N ASP A 11 19.90 -2.81 8.63
CA ASP A 11 21.25 -3.26 9.01
C ASP A 11 22.35 -2.50 8.25
N LEU A 12 22.15 -2.22 6.95
CA LEU A 12 23.06 -1.41 6.13
C LEU A 12 23.19 0.02 6.65
N ALA A 13 22.07 0.68 6.94
CA ALA A 13 22.00 2.06 7.39
C ALA A 13 22.67 2.28 8.75
N SER A 14 22.63 1.28 9.63
CA SER A 14 23.33 1.33 10.93
C SER A 14 24.87 1.42 10.80
N LYS A 15 25.43 1.03 9.65
CA LYS A 15 26.88 0.98 9.36
C LYS A 15 27.31 2.01 8.31
N ALA A 16 26.37 2.55 7.52
CA ALA A 16 26.66 3.42 6.39
C ALA A 16 27.01 4.85 6.84
N LYS A 17 28.18 5.36 6.39
CA LYS A 17 28.59 6.77 6.60
C LYS A 17 27.97 7.74 5.59
N HIS A 18 27.54 7.22 4.44
CA HIS A 18 26.96 7.98 3.32
C HIS A 18 25.86 7.14 2.68
N VAL A 19 24.86 7.81 2.08
CA VAL A 19 23.81 7.15 1.29
C VAL A 19 24.45 6.47 0.08
N PRO A 20 24.33 5.13 -0.10
CA PRO A 20 24.91 4.45 -1.25
C PRO A 20 24.26 4.91 -2.56
N SER A 21 25.04 4.92 -3.65
CA SER A 21 24.64 5.53 -4.93
C SER A 21 23.36 4.95 -5.53
N ASN A 22 23.08 3.66 -5.32
CA ASN A 22 21.84 3.01 -5.79
C ASN A 22 20.57 3.53 -5.10
N TYR A 23 20.66 4.26 -3.98
CA TYR A 23 19.52 4.93 -3.34
C TYR A 23 19.38 6.41 -3.75
N VAL A 24 20.35 6.95 -4.50
CA VAL A 24 20.38 8.38 -4.88
C VAL A 24 19.53 8.61 -6.13
N ARG A 25 18.32 9.13 -5.93
CA ARG A 25 17.40 9.50 -7.03
C ARG A 25 17.97 10.61 -7.94
N PRO A 26 17.64 10.62 -9.25
CA PRO A 26 17.85 11.78 -10.14
C PRO A 26 17.27 13.06 -9.55
N ILE A 27 17.81 14.23 -9.90
CA ILE A 27 17.37 15.51 -9.33
C ILE A 27 15.89 15.80 -9.64
N SER A 28 15.44 15.48 -10.86
CA SER A 28 14.03 15.54 -11.29
C SER A 28 13.07 14.77 -10.38
N ASP A 29 13.55 13.70 -9.76
CA ASP A 29 12.72 12.74 -9.03
C ASP A 29 12.74 13.01 -7.52
N ARG A 30 13.60 13.92 -7.04
CA ARG A 30 13.71 14.28 -5.62
C ARG A 30 12.51 15.12 -5.18
N PRO A 31 11.97 14.92 -3.97
CA PRO A 31 10.86 15.73 -3.48
C PRO A 31 11.30 17.19 -3.28
N ASN A 32 10.63 18.13 -3.96
CA ASN A 32 10.84 19.55 -3.72
C ASN A 32 10.00 20.01 -2.52
N LEU A 33 10.57 19.89 -1.31
CA LEU A 33 9.88 20.26 -0.07
C LEU A 33 9.53 21.75 0.02
N ALA A 34 10.24 22.62 -0.71
CA ALA A 34 9.97 24.06 -0.75
C ALA A 34 8.76 24.43 -1.65
N ALA A 35 8.28 23.51 -2.48
CA ALA A 35 7.07 23.66 -3.29
C ALA A 35 5.83 23.01 -2.67
N LEU A 36 5.91 22.55 -1.42
CA LEU A 36 4.76 22.02 -0.70
C LEU A 36 3.86 23.17 -0.23
N ASP A 37 2.59 23.13 -0.63
CA ASP A 37 1.57 23.96 0.01
C ASP A 37 1.29 23.40 1.41
N THR A 38 1.48 24.25 2.42
CA THR A 38 1.22 23.95 3.84
C THR A 38 -0.01 24.68 4.37
N SER A 39 -0.77 25.34 3.49
CA SER A 39 -1.99 26.06 3.87
C SER A 39 -3.10 25.10 4.31
N ALA A 40 -3.85 25.50 5.34
CA ALA A 40 -4.99 24.73 5.85
C ALA A 40 -6.14 24.59 4.83
N ALA A 41 -6.09 25.32 3.72
CA ALA A 41 -7.08 25.27 2.63
C ALA A 41 -7.10 23.92 1.88
N HIS A 42 -6.00 23.15 1.95
CA HIS A 42 -5.84 21.87 1.26
C HIS A 42 -5.61 20.69 2.23
N SER A 43 -6.27 20.72 3.38
CA SER A 43 -6.22 19.61 4.35
C SER A 43 -6.94 18.36 3.84
N ILE A 44 -6.33 17.19 4.03
CA ILE A 44 -6.94 15.88 3.69
C ILE A 44 -8.26 15.73 4.46
N PRO A 45 -9.39 15.37 3.82
CA PRO A 45 -10.67 15.21 4.49
C PRO A 45 -10.61 14.22 5.65
N LEU A 46 -11.21 14.57 6.80
CA LEU A 46 -11.38 13.68 7.95
C LEU A 46 -12.86 13.26 8.07
N ILE A 47 -13.13 11.98 7.87
CA ILE A 47 -14.48 11.41 7.88
C ILE A 47 -14.75 10.72 9.22
N ASP A 48 -15.90 11.01 9.80
CA ASP A 48 -16.39 10.36 11.03
C ASP A 48 -17.25 9.15 10.66
N LEU A 49 -16.83 7.95 11.05
CA LEU A 49 -17.56 6.70 10.77
C LEU A 49 -18.54 6.30 11.89
N GLN A 50 -18.67 7.09 12.97
CA GLN A 50 -19.55 6.77 14.10
C GLN A 50 -20.99 6.48 13.68
N ASP A 51 -21.53 7.28 12.76
CA ASP A 51 -22.89 7.14 12.23
C ASP A 51 -22.96 6.41 10.88
N LEU A 52 -21.92 5.67 10.48
CA LEU A 52 -21.92 4.93 9.20
C LEU A 52 -23.07 3.91 9.11
N HIS A 53 -23.54 3.39 10.25
CA HIS A 53 -24.72 2.53 10.35
C HIS A 53 -25.88 3.18 11.13
N GLY A 54 -25.80 4.50 11.34
CA GLY A 54 -26.74 5.31 12.11
C GLY A 54 -27.64 6.21 11.25
N PRO A 55 -28.39 7.15 11.85
CA PRO A 55 -29.33 8.01 11.14
C PRO A 55 -28.66 8.95 10.12
N ASN A 56 -27.36 9.25 10.28
CA ASN A 56 -26.59 10.08 9.35
C ASN A 56 -25.88 9.28 8.23
N HIS A 57 -26.19 7.98 8.05
CA HIS A 57 -25.56 7.10 7.04
C HIS A 57 -25.39 7.77 5.66
N SER A 58 -26.45 8.36 5.11
CA SER A 58 -26.41 9.00 3.78
C SER A 58 -25.40 10.15 3.69
N LYS A 59 -25.24 10.91 4.77
CA LYS A 59 -24.25 12.00 4.85
C LYS A 59 -22.82 11.46 4.92
N VAL A 60 -22.58 10.40 5.70
CA VAL A 60 -21.26 9.75 5.76
C VAL A 60 -20.88 9.16 4.40
N ILE A 61 -21.80 8.47 3.72
CA ILE A 61 -21.59 7.96 2.36
C ILE A 61 -21.34 9.09 1.36
N GLN A 62 -22.05 10.22 1.46
CA GLN A 62 -21.81 11.39 0.62
C GLN A 62 -20.40 11.98 0.85
N GLN A 63 -19.94 12.08 2.10
CA GLN A 63 -18.59 12.56 2.43
C GLN A 63 -17.50 11.63 1.87
N ILE A 64 -17.68 10.31 1.99
CA ILE A 64 -16.77 9.32 1.39
C ILE A 64 -16.75 9.48 -0.13
N GLY A 65 -17.92 9.54 -0.78
CA GLY A 65 -18.02 9.71 -2.23
C GLY A 65 -17.38 11.01 -2.73
N GLN A 66 -17.53 12.11 -2.00
CA GLN A 66 -16.91 13.40 -2.30
C GLN A 66 -15.39 13.35 -2.16
N ALA A 67 -14.86 12.83 -1.04
CA ALA A 67 -13.42 12.72 -0.84
C ALA A 67 -12.75 11.80 -1.89
N CYS A 68 -13.41 10.69 -2.24
CA CYS A 68 -12.93 9.82 -3.32
C CYS A 68 -12.95 10.50 -4.71
N GLN A 69 -13.95 11.35 -5.00
CA GLN A 69 -14.07 12.09 -6.26
C GLN A 69 -13.10 13.27 -6.36
N LEU A 70 -12.90 14.01 -5.28
CA LEU A 70 -12.15 15.26 -5.28
C LEU A 70 -10.67 15.03 -4.97
N ASP A 71 -10.39 14.32 -3.88
CA ASP A 71 -9.06 14.20 -3.28
C ASP A 71 -8.38 12.86 -3.58
N GLY A 72 -9.16 11.78 -3.74
CA GLY A 72 -8.65 10.41 -3.85
C GLY A 72 -8.00 9.86 -2.58
N PHE A 73 -8.08 10.60 -1.47
CA PHE A 73 -7.49 10.24 -0.17
C PHE A 73 -8.28 10.90 0.97
N PHE A 74 -8.46 10.20 2.08
CA PHE A 74 -9.10 10.73 3.28
C PHE A 74 -8.60 10.01 4.54
N GLN A 75 -8.78 10.66 5.69
CA GLN A 75 -8.58 10.09 7.01
C GLN A 75 -9.94 9.64 7.58
N VAL A 76 -9.93 8.65 8.48
CA VAL A 76 -11.13 8.19 9.19
C VAL A 76 -10.91 8.24 10.70
N LYS A 77 -11.97 8.56 11.44
CA LYS A 77 -12.06 8.39 12.90
C LYS A 77 -13.33 7.62 13.25
N ASN A 78 -13.41 7.10 14.48
CA ASN A 78 -14.52 6.26 14.94
C ASN A 78 -14.76 5.03 14.03
N HIS A 79 -13.68 4.47 13.47
CA HIS A 79 -13.68 3.38 12.50
C HIS A 79 -13.97 1.98 13.09
N GLY A 80 -14.38 1.89 14.36
CA GLY A 80 -14.78 0.63 15.01
C GLY A 80 -13.65 -0.36 15.35
N ILE A 81 -12.40 -0.01 15.07
CA ILE A 81 -11.22 -0.82 15.45
C ILE A 81 -10.71 -0.27 16.78
N ALA A 82 -10.54 -1.15 17.77
CA ALA A 82 -9.99 -0.76 19.07
C ALA A 82 -8.55 -0.25 18.93
N GLU A 83 -8.23 0.84 19.64
CA GLU A 83 -6.91 1.49 19.62
C GLU A 83 -5.79 0.50 19.99
N GLU A 84 -6.02 -0.33 21.01
CA GLU A 84 -5.14 -1.43 21.43
C GLU A 84 -4.73 -2.38 20.29
N ILE A 85 -5.61 -2.66 19.32
CA ILE A 85 -5.28 -3.53 18.17
C ILE A 85 -4.30 -2.82 17.23
N VAL A 86 -4.47 -1.51 17.03
CA VAL A 86 -3.58 -0.68 16.20
C VAL A 86 -2.23 -0.49 16.88
N GLU A 87 -2.22 -0.20 18.18
CA GLU A 87 -1.01 -0.07 18.98
C GLU A 87 -0.22 -1.38 19.04
N THR A 88 -0.89 -2.50 19.32
CA THR A 88 -0.28 -3.84 19.32
C THR A 88 0.35 -4.18 17.97
N MET A 89 -0.37 -3.94 16.86
CA MET A 89 0.15 -4.15 15.51
C MET A 89 1.40 -3.29 15.22
N LEU A 90 1.41 -2.02 15.64
CA LEU A 90 2.59 -1.16 15.48
C LEU A 90 3.76 -1.59 16.36
N SER A 91 3.50 -2.05 17.58
CA SER A 91 4.49 -2.59 18.52
C SER A 91 5.16 -3.85 17.95
N ILE A 92 4.37 -4.82 17.48
CA ILE A 92 4.84 -6.07 16.87
C ILE A 92 5.62 -5.82 15.58
N ALA A 93 5.18 -4.87 14.76
CA ALA A 93 5.94 -4.47 13.57
C ALA A 93 7.31 -3.89 13.99
N LYS A 94 7.36 -3.06 15.03
CA LYS A 94 8.62 -2.51 15.57
C LYS A 94 9.54 -3.62 16.10
N GLU A 95 9.01 -4.51 16.93
CA GLU A 95 9.74 -5.63 17.51
C GLU A 95 10.33 -6.54 16.41
N PHE A 96 9.50 -6.92 15.42
CA PHE A 96 9.95 -7.71 14.27
C PHE A 96 11.14 -7.07 13.56
N PHE A 97 11.09 -5.77 13.24
CA PHE A 97 12.19 -5.07 12.55
C PHE A 97 13.42 -4.83 13.44
N GLN A 98 13.30 -4.94 14.76
CA GLN A 98 14.41 -4.84 15.71
C GLN A 98 15.08 -6.19 16.04
N MET A 99 14.53 -7.33 15.58
CA MET A 99 15.15 -8.64 15.74
C MET A 99 16.52 -8.74 15.04
N PRO A 100 17.39 -9.69 15.43
CA PRO A 100 18.63 -9.99 14.71
C PRO A 100 18.43 -10.19 13.19
N GLU A 101 19.41 -9.78 12.39
CA GLU A 101 19.34 -9.87 10.91
C GLU A 101 19.09 -11.32 10.46
N ASP A 102 19.75 -12.29 11.07
CA ASP A 102 19.63 -13.71 10.77
C ASP A 102 18.26 -14.32 11.10
N GLU A 103 17.59 -13.83 12.15
CA GLU A 103 16.19 -14.18 12.44
C GLU A 103 15.24 -13.63 11.37
N ARG A 104 15.41 -12.35 11.00
CA ARG A 104 14.62 -11.70 9.94
C ARG A 104 14.85 -12.34 8.56
N LEU A 105 16.09 -12.74 8.26
CA LEU A 105 16.45 -13.33 6.96
C LEU A 105 15.83 -14.71 6.69
N LYS A 106 15.32 -15.43 7.70
CA LYS A 106 14.61 -16.72 7.53
C LYS A 106 13.40 -16.64 6.59
N ILE A 107 12.81 -15.45 6.45
CA ILE A 107 11.65 -15.18 5.59
C ILE A 107 11.98 -14.23 4.42
N TYR A 108 13.27 -13.98 4.16
CA TYR A 108 13.70 -13.08 3.09
C TYR A 108 13.46 -13.68 1.71
N SER A 109 12.88 -12.90 0.79
CA SER A 109 12.79 -13.30 -0.61
C SER A 109 12.70 -12.13 -1.60
N ASN A 110 13.53 -12.20 -2.64
CA ASN A 110 13.45 -11.34 -3.82
C ASN A 110 12.34 -11.78 -4.81
N ASP A 111 11.71 -12.94 -4.60
CA ASP A 111 10.64 -13.44 -5.46
C ASP A 111 9.32 -12.69 -5.15
N PRO A 112 8.78 -11.89 -6.08
CA PRO A 112 7.56 -11.11 -5.84
C PRO A 112 6.30 -11.99 -5.74
N SER A 113 6.33 -13.24 -6.24
CA SER A 113 5.22 -14.18 -6.16
C SER A 113 4.99 -14.72 -4.75
N LYS A 114 6.00 -14.65 -3.86
CA LYS A 114 5.84 -15.06 -2.46
C LYS A 114 4.78 -14.23 -1.74
N THR A 115 3.83 -14.97 -1.20
CA THR A 115 2.68 -14.58 -0.37
C THR A 115 3.14 -13.93 0.93
N THR A 116 4.08 -14.60 1.61
CA THR A 116 4.80 -14.11 2.78
C THR A 116 6.26 -13.87 2.42
N ARG A 117 6.75 -12.62 2.52
CA ARG A 117 8.18 -12.30 2.32
C ARG A 117 8.63 -11.03 3.03
N LEU A 118 9.81 -11.08 3.63
CA LEU A 118 10.64 -9.91 3.91
C LEU A 118 11.45 -9.55 2.66
N SER A 119 11.58 -8.27 2.35
CA SER A 119 12.47 -7.79 1.29
C SER A 119 12.84 -6.32 1.55
N THR A 120 13.85 -5.83 0.85
CA THR A 120 14.19 -4.40 0.84
C THR A 120 13.63 -3.71 -0.40
N SER A 121 13.51 -2.39 -0.36
CA SER A 121 13.06 -1.53 -1.47
C SER A 121 11.67 -1.91 -2.04
N PHE A 122 11.57 -2.33 -3.31
CA PHE A 122 10.33 -2.74 -3.99
C PHE A 122 10.52 -4.03 -4.83
N ASN A 123 11.37 -3.97 -5.86
CA ASN A 123 11.71 -5.12 -6.70
C ASN A 123 13.19 -5.00 -7.11
N VAL A 124 14.06 -5.46 -6.21
CA VAL A 124 15.53 -5.38 -6.34
C VAL A 124 16.09 -6.07 -7.59
N ASN A 125 15.30 -6.91 -8.28
CA ASN A 125 15.71 -7.58 -9.52
C ASN A 125 15.50 -6.70 -10.76
N THR A 126 14.65 -5.66 -10.71
CA THR A 126 14.26 -4.85 -11.88
C THR A 126 14.39 -3.34 -11.69
N GLU A 127 14.52 -2.86 -10.45
CA GLU A 127 14.65 -1.43 -10.15
C GLU A 127 16.04 -0.87 -10.46
N LYS A 128 16.09 0.37 -10.96
CA LYS A 128 17.35 1.11 -11.21
C LYS A 128 17.83 1.96 -10.03
N VAL A 129 16.90 2.33 -9.16
CA VAL A 129 17.14 3.14 -7.95
C VAL A 129 16.29 2.57 -6.83
N SER A 130 16.94 2.17 -5.74
CA SER A 130 16.30 1.56 -4.59
C SER A 130 15.61 2.57 -3.69
N ASN A 131 14.45 2.18 -3.16
CA ASN A 131 13.73 2.90 -2.14
C ASN A 131 14.40 2.70 -0.78
N TRP A 132 14.47 3.77 0.02
CA TRP A 132 14.98 3.73 1.38
C TRP A 132 13.92 3.15 2.34
N ARG A 133 13.65 1.84 2.23
CA ARG A 133 12.74 1.06 3.09
C ARG A 133 13.12 -0.42 3.10
N ASP A 134 12.86 -1.09 4.23
CA ASP A 134 12.58 -2.53 4.26
C ASP A 134 11.06 -2.75 4.36
N PHE A 135 10.57 -3.94 4.00
CA PHE A 135 9.17 -4.29 4.18
C PHE A 135 8.96 -5.79 4.40
N LEU A 136 8.03 -6.11 5.30
CA LEU A 136 7.43 -7.43 5.43
C LEU A 136 6.07 -7.38 4.76
N ARG A 137 5.86 -8.27 3.78
CA ARG A 137 4.57 -8.47 3.10
C ARG A 137 3.96 -9.78 3.58
N LEU A 138 2.68 -9.72 3.92
CA LEU A 138 1.85 -10.85 4.32
C LEU A 138 0.59 -10.88 3.45
N HIS A 139 0.27 -12.03 2.87
CA HIS A 139 -1.09 -12.31 2.38
C HIS A 139 -1.97 -12.65 3.57
N CYS A 140 -3.21 -12.13 3.61
CA CYS A 140 -4.09 -12.23 4.77
C CYS A 140 -5.56 -12.51 4.43
N HIS A 141 -5.88 -12.80 3.17
CA HIS A 141 -7.24 -13.18 2.78
C HIS A 141 -7.26 -14.25 1.69
N PRO A 142 -7.93 -15.40 1.90
CA PRO A 142 -8.52 -15.87 3.16
C PRO A 142 -7.46 -16.14 4.25
N LEU A 143 -7.73 -15.67 5.46
CA LEU A 143 -6.75 -15.62 6.55
C LEU A 143 -6.20 -17.00 6.93
N GLN A 144 -7.09 -17.99 6.98
CA GLN A 144 -6.78 -19.36 7.37
C GLN A 144 -5.78 -20.06 6.42
N ASP A 145 -5.70 -19.61 5.15
CA ASP A 145 -4.82 -20.22 4.15
C ASP A 145 -3.37 -19.72 4.29
N TYR A 146 -3.16 -18.52 4.85
CA TYR A 146 -1.83 -17.87 4.90
C TYR A 146 -1.21 -17.78 6.30
N VAL A 147 -2.00 -17.81 7.38
CA VAL A 147 -1.49 -17.58 8.76
C VAL A 147 -0.36 -18.53 9.17
N ASN A 148 -0.31 -19.74 8.59
CA ASN A 148 0.73 -20.73 8.84
C ASN A 148 2.07 -20.41 8.17
N GLU A 149 2.08 -19.60 7.11
CA GLU A 149 3.28 -19.13 6.41
C GLU A 149 3.94 -17.94 7.13
N TRP A 150 3.18 -17.20 7.92
CA TRP A 150 3.63 -15.97 8.58
C TRP A 150 4.72 -16.22 9.62
N PRO A 151 5.55 -15.22 9.95
CA PRO A 151 6.50 -15.30 11.06
C PRO A 151 5.86 -15.75 12.37
N SER A 152 6.53 -16.65 13.09
CA SER A 152 6.17 -17.08 14.45
C SER A 152 7.02 -16.41 15.53
N ASN A 153 7.85 -15.42 15.15
CA ASN A 153 8.67 -14.61 16.02
C ASN A 153 8.47 -13.13 15.61
N PRO A 154 8.10 -12.21 16.53
CA PRO A 154 7.78 -12.43 17.94
C PRO A 154 6.61 -13.42 18.18
N PRO A 155 6.50 -14.05 19.36
CA PRO A 155 5.56 -15.15 19.59
C PRO A 155 4.08 -14.84 19.31
N SER A 156 3.63 -13.59 19.53
CA SER A 156 2.24 -13.20 19.28
C SER A 156 1.97 -12.74 17.84
N PHE A 157 3.01 -12.65 17.00
CA PHE A 157 2.94 -12.07 15.65
C PHE A 157 1.75 -12.58 14.83
N ARG A 158 1.56 -13.91 14.78
CA ARG A 158 0.49 -14.51 13.98
C ARG A 158 -0.90 -14.14 14.47
N GLU A 159 -1.10 -14.13 15.78
CA GLU A 159 -2.41 -13.91 16.40
C GLU A 159 -2.84 -12.45 16.25
N ASP A 160 -1.95 -11.51 16.54
CA ASP A 160 -2.31 -10.10 16.58
C ASP A 160 -2.38 -9.47 15.18
N VAL A 161 -1.54 -9.92 14.25
CA VAL A 161 -1.69 -9.58 12.82
C VAL A 161 -3.01 -10.15 12.27
N ALA A 162 -3.40 -11.37 12.67
CA ALA A 162 -4.65 -11.98 12.23
C ALA A 162 -5.88 -11.20 12.71
N LYS A 163 -5.88 -10.74 13.97
CA LYS A 163 -6.89 -9.81 14.50
C LYS A 163 -6.92 -8.53 13.64
N TYR A 164 -5.78 -7.87 13.47
CA TYR A 164 -5.69 -6.63 12.68
C TYR A 164 -6.24 -6.79 11.26
N CYS A 165 -5.74 -7.76 10.48
CA CYS A 165 -6.17 -8.01 9.09
C CYS A 165 -7.67 -8.32 8.96
N THR A 166 -8.29 -8.90 9.98
CA THR A 166 -9.74 -9.17 9.99
C THR A 166 -10.54 -7.88 10.13
N SER A 167 -10.05 -6.90 10.90
CA SER A 167 -10.77 -5.66 11.22
C SER A 167 -10.85 -4.61 10.10
N VAL A 168 -10.01 -4.67 9.07
CA VAL A 168 -9.77 -3.51 8.16
C VAL A 168 -10.46 -3.53 6.77
N ARG A 169 -11.39 -4.46 6.46
CA ARG A 169 -11.70 -4.90 5.07
C ARG A 169 -12.66 -4.02 4.18
N GLY A 170 -12.18 -3.52 3.02
CA GLY A 170 -12.96 -2.93 1.87
C GLY A 170 -12.18 -1.86 1.02
N LEU A 171 -12.49 -1.42 -0.23
CA LEU A 171 -13.50 -1.72 -1.29
C LEU A 171 -13.04 -1.04 -2.64
N VAL A 172 -13.52 -1.41 -3.86
CA VAL A 172 -12.85 -1.03 -5.17
C VAL A 172 -13.74 -0.51 -6.37
N ILE A 173 -15.08 -0.55 -6.34
CA ILE A 173 -15.95 -0.70 -7.56
C ILE A 173 -16.34 0.62 -8.34
N SER A 174 -15.44 1.58 -8.59
CA SER A 174 -15.87 2.99 -8.87
C SER A 174 -15.97 3.55 -10.31
N ASN A 175 -15.51 2.85 -11.36
CA ASN A 175 -15.51 3.32 -12.78
C ASN A 175 -14.94 4.75 -13.00
N ASP A 176 -13.68 4.99 -12.62
CA ASP A 176 -12.94 6.28 -12.73
C ASP A 176 -13.58 7.50 -12.04
N ARG A 177 -14.77 7.36 -11.43
CA ARG A 177 -15.39 8.41 -10.63
C ARG A 177 -14.57 8.74 -9.37
N TYR A 178 -13.78 7.78 -8.89
CA TYR A 178 -12.88 7.96 -7.75
C TYR A 178 -11.43 8.00 -8.21
N LYS A 179 -10.69 9.00 -7.75
CA LYS A 179 -9.30 9.25 -8.18
C LYS A 179 -8.33 8.33 -7.47
N SER A 180 -7.45 7.68 -8.24
CA SER A 180 -6.23 7.06 -7.72
C SER A 180 -5.09 8.08 -7.79
N VAL A 181 -4.70 8.65 -6.65
CA VAL A 181 -3.73 9.76 -6.60
C VAL A 181 -2.29 9.33 -6.34
N LEU A 182 -1.35 10.00 -7.02
CA LEU A 182 0.08 9.85 -6.80
C LEU A 182 0.46 10.33 -5.40
N HIS A 183 1.10 9.46 -4.63
CA HIS A 183 1.55 9.73 -3.26
C HIS A 183 2.97 9.21 -3.06
N ARG A 184 3.67 9.74 -2.04
CA ARG A 184 5.08 9.44 -1.79
C ARG A 184 5.40 9.45 -0.30
N ALA A 185 6.10 8.43 0.18
CA ALA A 185 6.76 8.49 1.48
C ALA A 185 8.12 9.19 1.33
N VAL A 186 8.35 10.25 2.12
CA VAL A 186 9.67 10.88 2.26
C VAL A 186 10.38 10.33 3.50
N VAL A 187 11.71 10.30 3.46
CA VAL A 187 12.57 9.86 4.57
C VAL A 187 13.22 11.05 5.25
N ASN A 188 13.71 10.84 6.47
CA ASN A 188 14.40 11.83 7.30
C ASN A 188 15.68 11.21 7.89
N SER A 189 16.55 12.04 8.45
CA SER A 189 17.84 11.63 9.03
C SER A 189 17.83 11.47 10.56
N SER A 190 16.67 11.60 11.21
CA SER A 190 16.54 11.77 12.67
C SER A 190 15.90 10.56 13.36
N MET A 191 14.92 9.92 12.74
CA MET A 191 14.16 8.80 13.32
C MET A 191 13.60 7.85 12.26
N GLU A 192 13.45 6.57 12.63
CA GLU A 192 12.74 5.59 11.82
C GLU A 192 11.24 5.93 11.69
N ARG A 193 10.61 5.45 10.61
CA ARG A 193 9.16 5.56 10.41
C ARG A 193 8.59 4.20 10.03
N LEU A 194 7.68 3.69 10.85
CA LEU A 194 6.90 2.49 10.57
C LEU A 194 5.53 2.87 9.99
N SER A 195 4.94 1.96 9.21
CA SER A 195 3.56 2.07 8.73
C SER A 195 3.06 0.70 8.28
N VAL A 196 1.81 0.38 8.57
CA VAL A 196 1.17 -0.91 8.24
C VAL A 196 0.05 -0.67 7.20
N PRO A 197 0.37 -0.57 5.90
CA PRO A 197 -0.64 -0.44 4.86
C PRO A 197 -1.30 -1.79 4.59
N THR A 198 -2.64 -1.83 4.59
CA THR A 198 -3.41 -3.01 4.15
C THR A 198 -4.04 -2.73 2.79
N PHE A 199 -3.89 -3.68 1.86
CA PHE A 199 -4.35 -3.53 0.47
C PHE A 199 -5.55 -4.42 0.19
N TYR A 200 -6.65 -3.82 -0.27
CA TYR A 200 -7.85 -4.56 -0.69
C TYR A 200 -7.83 -4.85 -2.17
N CYS A 201 -7.32 -6.02 -2.49
CA CYS A 201 -7.29 -6.59 -3.83
C CYS A 201 -8.56 -7.44 -4.07
N PRO A 202 -9.18 -7.34 -5.25
CA PRO A 202 -10.09 -8.36 -5.77
C PRO A 202 -9.40 -9.75 -5.85
N SER A 203 -10.20 -10.82 -5.90
CA SER A 203 -9.71 -12.15 -6.24
C SER A 203 -9.07 -12.14 -7.64
N LEU A 204 -8.09 -13.01 -7.90
CA LEU A 204 -7.36 -13.03 -9.19
C LEU A 204 -8.27 -13.33 -10.40
N ASP A 205 -9.29 -14.15 -10.18
CA ASP A 205 -10.36 -14.50 -11.14
C ASP A 205 -11.47 -13.44 -11.24
N ALA A 206 -11.46 -12.40 -10.40
CA ALA A 206 -12.47 -11.35 -10.44
C ALA A 206 -12.40 -10.58 -11.76
N ILE A 207 -13.55 -10.45 -12.41
CA ILE A 207 -13.73 -9.62 -13.60
C ILE A 207 -13.84 -8.15 -13.18
N MET A 208 -12.90 -7.35 -13.67
CA MET A 208 -12.82 -5.91 -13.46
C MET A 208 -13.42 -5.20 -14.67
N GLU A 209 -14.56 -4.55 -14.47
CA GLU A 209 -15.24 -3.76 -15.49
C GLU A 209 -16.00 -2.57 -14.88
N PRO A 210 -16.30 -1.52 -15.67
CA PRO A 210 -17.23 -0.47 -15.30
C PRO A 210 -18.55 -1.01 -14.75
N ALA A 211 -18.96 -0.58 -13.56
CA ALA A 211 -20.27 -0.94 -13.01
C ALA A 211 -21.38 -0.44 -13.94
N LYS A 212 -22.32 -1.32 -14.30
CA LYS A 212 -23.29 -1.09 -15.38
C LYS A 212 -24.14 0.16 -15.16
N ASP A 213 -24.54 0.43 -13.91
CA ASP A 213 -25.32 1.61 -13.52
C ASP A 213 -24.55 2.94 -13.68
N LEU A 214 -23.23 2.88 -13.89
CA LEU A 214 -22.35 4.03 -14.11
C LEU A 214 -22.01 4.25 -15.59
N VAL A 215 -22.51 3.42 -16.51
CA VAL A 215 -22.27 3.51 -17.95
C VAL A 215 -23.55 3.91 -18.67
N ASN A 216 -23.52 5.01 -19.41
CA ASN A 216 -24.64 5.52 -20.21
C ASN A 216 -24.12 6.36 -21.39
N GLU A 217 -25.01 6.89 -22.23
CA GLU A 217 -24.64 7.71 -23.39
C GLU A 217 -23.84 8.96 -23.01
N GLN A 218 -24.06 9.53 -21.82
CA GLN A 218 -23.34 10.70 -21.32
C GLN A 218 -22.02 10.33 -20.60
N ASN A 219 -21.86 9.06 -20.20
CA ASN A 219 -20.70 8.54 -19.47
C ASN A 219 -20.34 7.15 -20.05
N PRO A 220 -19.69 7.09 -21.23
CA PRO A 220 -19.32 5.82 -21.85
C PRO A 220 -18.28 5.05 -21.03
N ALA A 221 -18.12 3.76 -21.32
CA ALA A 221 -17.16 2.90 -20.64
C ALA A 221 -15.71 3.31 -20.93
N VAL A 222 -15.04 3.89 -19.92
CA VAL A 222 -13.63 4.30 -19.98
C VAL A 222 -12.70 3.08 -20.11
N TYR A 223 -13.03 1.98 -19.42
CA TYR A 223 -12.24 0.75 -19.39
C TYR A 223 -12.95 -0.43 -20.06
N ARG A 224 -12.20 -1.31 -20.70
CA ARG A 224 -12.67 -2.64 -21.10
C ARG A 224 -12.75 -3.58 -19.89
N SER A 225 -13.39 -4.74 -20.07
CA SER A 225 -13.39 -5.83 -19.09
C SER A 225 -12.05 -6.58 -19.10
N PHE A 226 -11.51 -6.95 -17.94
CA PHE A 226 -10.26 -7.72 -17.76
C PHE A 226 -10.27 -8.53 -16.45
N THR A 227 -9.42 -9.54 -16.31
CA THR A 227 -9.27 -10.23 -15.01
C THR A 227 -8.35 -9.46 -14.08
N TYR A 228 -8.57 -9.52 -12.77
CA TYR A 228 -7.63 -8.90 -11.83
C TYR A 228 -6.22 -9.51 -11.93
N ALA A 229 -6.09 -10.79 -12.28
CA ALA A 229 -4.82 -11.44 -12.60
C ALA A 229 -4.04 -10.72 -13.73
N ASP A 230 -4.71 -10.39 -14.85
CA ASP A 230 -4.09 -9.68 -15.98
C ASP A 230 -3.56 -8.29 -15.57
N TYR A 231 -4.32 -7.59 -14.73
CA TYR A 231 -3.90 -6.31 -14.15
C TYR A 231 -2.71 -6.49 -13.21
N TYR A 232 -2.79 -7.49 -12.32
CA TYR A 232 -1.78 -7.74 -11.29
C TYR A 232 -0.42 -8.11 -11.89
N GLN A 233 -0.43 -8.93 -12.95
CA GLN A 233 0.78 -9.27 -13.70
C GLN A 233 1.41 -8.02 -14.33
N LYS A 234 0.65 -7.26 -15.13
CA LYS A 234 1.15 -6.03 -15.78
C LYS A 234 1.63 -4.97 -14.79
N PHE A 235 1.02 -4.90 -13.60
CA PHE A 235 1.48 -4.00 -12.54
C PHE A 235 2.90 -4.35 -12.07
N TRP A 236 3.19 -5.64 -11.83
CA TRP A 236 4.53 -6.08 -11.41
C TRP A 236 5.58 -5.96 -12.52
N ASP A 237 5.20 -6.23 -13.77
CA ASP A 237 6.11 -6.15 -14.92
C ASP A 237 6.58 -4.71 -15.23
N ARG A 238 5.83 -3.68 -14.79
CA ARG A 238 6.16 -2.26 -15.04
C ARG A 238 7.13 -1.63 -14.04
N GLY A 239 7.48 -2.31 -12.94
CA GLY A 239 8.43 -1.80 -11.95
C GLY A 239 7.97 -0.48 -11.31
N LEU A 240 8.85 0.54 -11.29
CA LEU A 240 8.59 1.87 -10.71
C LEU A 240 8.19 2.94 -11.75
N ASN A 241 7.59 2.56 -12.87
CA ASN A 241 7.08 3.52 -13.87
C ASN A 241 5.95 4.38 -13.27
N THR A 242 5.92 5.67 -13.60
CA THR A 242 4.97 6.67 -13.07
C THR A 242 3.64 6.73 -13.81
N GLU A 243 3.56 6.15 -15.01
CA GLU A 243 2.31 6.01 -15.78
C GLU A 243 1.31 5.07 -15.07
N CYS A 244 0.01 5.34 -15.16
CA CYS A 244 -0.99 4.54 -14.46
C CYS A 244 -1.11 3.12 -15.06
N CYS A 245 -1.22 2.11 -14.20
CA CYS A 245 -1.40 0.73 -14.66
C CYS A 245 -2.75 0.51 -15.37
N LEU A 246 -3.78 1.29 -15.01
CA LEU A 246 -5.12 1.22 -15.58
C LEU A 246 -5.20 1.76 -17.02
N ASP A 247 -4.25 2.59 -17.47
CA ASP A 247 -4.25 3.12 -18.84
C ASP A 247 -4.14 2.01 -19.90
N LEU A 248 -3.49 0.88 -19.57
CA LEU A 248 -3.39 -0.32 -20.43
C LEU A 248 -4.72 -1.07 -20.63
N PHE A 249 -5.77 -0.62 -19.95
CA PHE A 249 -7.11 -1.20 -19.93
C PHE A 249 -8.19 -0.19 -20.33
N LYS A 250 -7.82 1.00 -20.80
CA LYS A 250 -8.76 1.94 -21.44
C LYS A 250 -9.32 1.36 -22.74
N THR A 251 -10.52 1.81 -23.13
CA THR A 251 -11.12 1.48 -24.44
C THR A 251 -10.44 2.29 -25.55
N ASP A 252 -10.47 1.76 -26.79
CA ASP A 252 -9.70 2.34 -27.91
C ASP A 252 -10.08 3.79 -28.25
N HIS A 253 -11.30 4.22 -27.90
CA HIS A 253 -11.76 5.61 -28.03
C HIS A 253 -11.00 6.62 -27.15
N HIS A 254 -10.25 6.16 -26.13
CA HIS A 254 -9.50 7.00 -25.19
C HIS A 254 -7.98 6.91 -25.35
N LEU A 255 -7.47 6.23 -26.38
CA LEU A 255 -6.03 6.08 -26.67
C LEU A 255 -5.51 7.05 -27.76
N ILE A 256 -6.34 7.98 -28.22
CA ILE A 256 -6.10 8.80 -29.44
C ILE A 256 -6.01 10.32 -29.15
N ASN A 257 -6.18 10.75 -27.89
CA ASN A 257 -6.07 12.16 -27.46
C ASN A 257 -4.93 12.35 -26.45
#